data_AF-A0A965YFY8-F1
#
_entry.id   AF-A0A965YFY8-F1
#
_cell.length_a   1.000
_cell.length_b   1.000
_cell.length_c   1.000
_cell.angle_alpha   90.00
_cell.angle_beta   90.00
_cell.angle_gamma   90.00
#
_symmetry.space_group_name_H-M   'P 1'
#
loop_
_entity.id
_entity.type
_entity.pdbx_description
1 polymer ?
#
loop_
_entity_poly.entity_id
_entity_poly.type
_entity_poly.pdbx_seq_one_letter_code
_entity_poly.pdbx_strand_id
1 'polypeptide(L)' 'MTLGELRPGERARVLTIGTQGAMRQRILDMGITPKVEIQLIKVAPL' A
#
# COMPACT_ATOMS: atom_id res chain seq x y z
N MET A 1 -9.83 -0.99 -6.75
CA MET A 1 -9.68 -0.70 -5.32
C MET A 1 -8.34 -0.07 -5.06
N THR A 2 -8.30 0.94 -4.21
CA THR A 2 -7.09 1.60 -3.73
C THR A 2 -6.79 1.18 -2.28
N LEU A 3 -5.61 1.57 -1.77
CA LEU A 3 -5.22 1.28 -0.39
C LEU A 3 -6.23 1.84 0.64
N GLY A 4 -6.89 2.97 0.33
CA GLY A 4 -7.83 3.64 1.21
C GLY A 4 -9.21 2.97 1.31
N GLU A 5 -9.49 1.99 0.46
CA GLU A 5 -10.75 1.23 0.48
C GLU A 5 -10.67 -0.03 1.35
N LEU A 6 -9.48 -0.38 1.85
CA LEU A 6 -9.28 -1.56 2.69
C LEU A 6 -9.82 -1.34 4.10
N ARG A 7 -10.37 -2.40 4.69
CA ARG A 7 -10.77 -2.45 6.11
C ARG A 7 -9.67 -3.08 6.96
N PRO A 8 -9.52 -2.69 8.23
CA PRO A 8 -8.60 -3.36 9.16
C PRO A 8 -8.83 -4.88 9.17
N GLY A 9 -7.75 -5.65 9.00
CA GLY A 9 -7.78 -7.10 8.87
C GLY A 9 -7.79 -7.60 7.42
N GLU A 10 -8.15 -6.76 6.43
CA GLU A 10 -8.14 -7.16 5.03
C GLU A 10 -6.74 -7.19 4.43
N ARG A 11 -6.56 -8.12 3.47
CA ARG A 11 -5.33 -8.27 2.70
C ARG A 11 -5.59 -7.92 1.24
N ALA A 12 -4.59 -7.33 0.61
CA ALA A 12 -4.63 -7.04 -0.82
C ALA A 12 -3.26 -7.23 -1.45
N ARG A 13 -3.27 -7.52 -2.75
CA ARG A 13 -2.06 -7.60 -3.55
C ARG A 13 -1.81 -6.28 -4.27
N VAL A 14 -0.60 -5.76 -4.17
CA VAL A 14 -0.20 -4.54 -4.89
C VAL A 14 -0.16 -4.85 -6.39
N LEU A 15 -1.05 -4.23 -7.16
CA LEU A 15 -1.05 -4.37 -8.63
C LEU A 15 -0.17 -3.30 -9.28
N THR A 16 -0.36 -2.04 -8.87
CA THR A 16 0.34 -0.88 -9.44
C THR A 16 0.64 0.15 -8.35
N ILE A 17 1.66 0.96 -8.58
CA ILE A 17 2.03 2.10 -7.73
C ILE A 17 1.81 3.37 -8.57
N GLY A 18 0.81 4.17 -8.20
CA GLY A 18 0.40 5.37 -8.94
C GLY A 18 1.25 6.62 -8.68
N THR A 19 2.23 6.56 -7.77
CA THR A 19 3.10 7.69 -7.43
C THR A 19 4.31 7.78 -8.37
N GLN A 20 4.85 8.98 -8.49
CA GLN A 20 6.02 9.30 -9.32
C GLN A 20 7.17 9.89 -8.48
N GLY A 21 8.36 10.00 -9.08
CA GLY A 21 9.52 10.66 -8.48
C GLY A 21 9.95 10.09 -7.13
N ALA A 22 10.32 10.99 -6.20
CA ALA A 22 10.82 10.63 -4.86
C ALA A 22 9.83 9.79 -4.05
N MET A 23 8.52 10.03 -4.20
CA MET A 23 7.49 9.27 -3.49
C MET A 23 7.46 7.80 -3.96
N ARG A 24 7.64 7.57 -5.27
CA ARG A 24 7.74 6.21 -5.81
C ARG A 24 8.96 5.48 -5.25
N GLN A 25 10.13 6.12 -5.24
CA GLN A 25 11.34 5.52 -4.67
C GLN A 25 11.13 5.15 -3.21
N ARG A 26 10.62 6.06 -2.38
CA ARG A 26 10.38 5.77 -0.96
C ARG A 26 9.47 4.57 -0.73
N ILE A 27 8.42 4.40 -1.54
CA ILE A 27 7.53 3.24 -1.46
C ILE A 27 8.29 1.94 -1.81
N LEU A 28 9.11 1.98 -2.85
CA LEU A 28 9.95 0.84 -3.24
C LEU A 28 11.01 0.51 -2.17
N ASP A 29 11.63 1.51 -1.57
CA ASP A 29 12.62 1.35 -0.49
C ASP A 29 12.01 0.73 0.77
N MET A 30 10.72 0.95 1.02
CA MET A 30 9.96 0.26 2.08
C MET A 30 9.61 -1.20 1.73
N GLY A 31 10.00 -1.70 0.55
CA GLY A 31 9.70 -3.05 0.08
C GLY A 31 8.31 -3.21 -0.54
N ILE A 32 7.57 -2.12 -0.72
CA ILE A 32 6.24 -2.16 -1.33
C ILE A 32 6.42 -2.16 -2.85
N THR A 33 6.40 -3.37 -3.43
CA THR A 33 6.58 -3.60 -4.87
C THR A 33 5.35 -4.31 -5.45
N PRO A 34 5.10 -4.21 -6.77
CA PRO A 34 4.04 -4.98 -7.41
C PRO A 34 4.16 -6.47 -7.08
N LYS A 35 3.02 -7.12 -6.90
CA LYS A 35 2.84 -8.54 -6.51
C LYS A 35 3.04 -8.87 -5.04
N VAL A 36 3.50 -7.93 -4.21
CA VAL A 36 3.54 -8.11 -2.74
C VAL A 36 2.13 -8.10 -2.16
N GLU A 37 1.89 -8.93 -1.16
CA GLU A 37 0.66 -8.92 -0.35
C GLU A 37 0.87 -8.02 0.87
N ILE A 38 -0.10 -7.14 1.13
CA ILE A 38 -0.12 -6.25 2.28
C ILE A 38 -1.41 -6.46 3.08
N GLN A 39 -1.34 -6.28 4.39
CA GLN A 39 -2.49 -6.32 5.29
C GLN A 39 -2.70 -4.95 5.93
N LEU A 40 -3.93 -4.45 5.93
CA LEU A 40 -4.26 -3.25 6.69
C LEU A 40 -4.41 -3.64 8.17
N ILE A 41 -3.50 -3.17 9.03
CA ILE A 41 -3.53 -3.49 10.46
C ILE A 41 -4.53 -2.60 11.20
N LYS A 42 -4.41 -1.28 11.00
CA LYS A 42 -5.21 -0.28 11.71
C LYS A 42 -5.18 1.04 10.93
N VAL A 43 -6.22 1.84 11.10
CA VAL A 43 -6.28 3.24 10.62
C VAL A 43 -6.17 4.17 11.82
N ALA A 44 -5.51 5.31 11.66
CA ALA A 44 -5.46 6.33 12.69
C ALA A 44 -6.88 6.82 13.06
N PRO A 45 -7.20 7.06 14.34
CA PRO A 45 -8.58 7.34 14.77
C PRO A 45 -9.12 8.72 14.36
N LEU A 46 -8.24 9.67 14.03
CA LEU A 46 -8.50 11.13 13.95
C LEU A 46 -9.10 11.71 15.23
#